data_AF-A0A2G4SY00-F1
#
_entry.id   AF-A0A2G4SY00-F1
#
_cell.length_a   1.000
_cell.length_b   1.000
_cell.length_c   1.000
_cell.angle_alpha   90.00
_cell.angle_beta   90.00
_cell.angle_gamma   90.00
#
_symmetry.space_group_name_H-M   'P 1'
#
loop_
_entity.id
_entity.type
_entity.pdbx_description
1 polymer ?
#
loop_
_entity_poly.entity_id
_entity_poly.type
_entity_poly.pdbx_seq_one_letter_code
_entity_poly.pdbx_strand_id
1 'polypeptide(L)'
;MARRKAKTTTAEQPKHNKSESKKLEEEVVTLLASEAPNKKWRNWWIRTITTLIMISMFFIVLASGYIWSIIMVMIITVLVYREVIQIASTKGNLRWYKTLSWYYLIAAEYFLSGESIIYYFKEIVMVDAFLLPFATHHRFISFTLYVIGFVLFVTNLKKGHYRQQMSQFGWTHMAIFLIVFQAHFIVDNILEGLIWFVMPAALVVCNDTFAYICGFFWGKTPLIQLSPKKTVEGFIGGLVFTLIFGFLITTVLIRFDYMICPVQDLGASAWSDISCEPKNPVFTAAPWHLPPMIRYVVKYLLFTDVSEIYIAPIQLHTLVMACFASLIAPFGGFFASAVKRAFKIKDFGQSIPGHGGLTDRMDCQFLMGLFAYMYYHSFIKMYNVSVGTILALVINNLTPKEQLELLGRLQMYIDNQGQLSSQIDSVISKAQTLLTGVQ
;
A
#
# COMPACT_ATOMS: atom_id res chain seq x y z
N MET A 1 6.36 13.50 -80.34
CA MET A 1 5.89 14.37 -79.24
C MET A 1 4.37 14.51 -79.32
N ALA A 2 3.63 13.66 -78.61
CA ALA A 2 2.16 13.66 -78.62
C ALA A 2 1.63 14.35 -77.35
N ARG A 3 0.93 15.48 -77.51
CA ARG A 3 0.18 16.18 -76.46
C ARG A 3 -1.09 15.37 -76.12
N ARG A 4 -1.24 14.92 -74.88
CA ARG A 4 -2.51 14.43 -74.32
C ARG A 4 -2.99 15.34 -73.20
N LYS A 5 -4.26 15.74 -73.31
CA LYS A 5 -5.05 16.61 -72.43
C LYS A 5 -5.18 16.01 -71.03
N ALA A 6 -4.95 16.81 -69.99
CA ALA A 6 -5.35 16.50 -68.62
C ALA A 6 -6.84 16.78 -68.44
N LYS A 7 -7.59 15.79 -67.97
CA LYS A 7 -9.01 15.89 -67.59
C LYS A 7 -9.07 15.98 -66.07
N THR A 8 -9.57 17.10 -65.56
CA THR A 8 -9.79 17.36 -64.13
C THR A 8 -11.03 16.59 -63.68
N THR A 9 -10.88 15.64 -62.76
CA THR A 9 -12.00 15.03 -62.02
C THR A 9 -12.06 15.62 -60.63
N THR A 10 -13.06 16.48 -60.40
CA THR A 10 -13.52 16.92 -59.08
C THR A 10 -14.13 15.74 -58.33
N ALA A 11 -13.49 15.33 -57.23
CA ALA A 11 -14.03 14.35 -56.30
C ALA A 11 -15.00 15.05 -55.32
N GLU A 12 -16.23 14.56 -55.25
CA GLU A 12 -17.24 14.93 -54.25
C GLU A 12 -16.74 14.64 -52.83
N GLN A 13 -16.82 15.64 -51.95
CA GLN A 13 -16.65 15.47 -50.51
C GLN A 13 -17.94 14.88 -49.91
N PRO A 14 -17.88 13.83 -49.07
CA PRO A 14 -19.06 13.35 -48.37
C PRO A 14 -19.43 14.33 -47.25
N LYS A 15 -20.67 14.82 -47.30
CA LYS A 15 -21.31 15.67 -46.28
C LYS A 15 -21.27 14.95 -44.92
N HIS A 16 -20.44 15.44 -44.01
CA HIS A 16 -20.42 14.99 -42.62
C HIS A 16 -21.71 15.47 -41.93
N ASN A 17 -22.60 14.53 -41.59
CA ASN A 17 -23.85 14.80 -40.88
C ASN A 17 -23.57 15.40 -39.49
N LYS A 18 -23.86 16.70 -39.32
CA LYS A 18 -23.80 17.45 -38.05
C LYS A 18 -24.77 16.94 -36.97
N SER A 19 -25.67 15.99 -37.29
CA SER A 19 -26.64 15.43 -36.33
C SER A 19 -26.12 14.23 -35.55
N GLU A 20 -25.10 13.52 -36.03
CA GLU A 20 -24.46 12.41 -35.31
C GLU A 20 -23.43 12.90 -34.29
N SER A 21 -22.73 14.01 -34.57
CA SER A 21 -21.76 14.57 -33.62
C SER A 21 -22.42 15.14 -32.36
N LYS A 22 -23.68 15.58 -32.44
CA LYS A 22 -24.44 16.08 -31.29
C LYS A 22 -25.08 14.98 -30.42
N LYS A 23 -25.22 13.75 -30.93
CA LYS A 23 -25.76 12.62 -30.15
C LYS A 23 -24.73 11.91 -29.28
N LEU A 24 -23.44 12.23 -29.45
CA LEU A 24 -22.32 11.58 -28.76
C LEU A 24 -21.73 12.39 -27.59
N GLU A 25 -22.28 13.57 -27.31
CA GLU A 25 -21.80 14.46 -26.21
C GLU A 25 -22.66 14.41 -24.94
N GLU A 26 -23.81 13.73 -24.93
CA GLU A 26 -24.65 13.58 -23.74
C GLU A 26 -25.02 12.11 -23.51
N GLU A 27 -24.04 11.25 -23.21
CA GLU A 27 -24.35 10.06 -22.43
C GLU A 27 -24.50 10.50 -20.96
N VAL A 28 -25.69 11.03 -20.66
CA VAL A 28 -26.11 11.44 -19.32
C VAL A 28 -25.77 10.32 -18.36
N VAL A 29 -24.88 10.60 -17.41
CA VAL A 29 -24.66 9.78 -16.23
C VAL A 29 -26.01 9.64 -15.55
N THR A 30 -26.75 8.57 -15.84
CA THR A 30 -28.01 8.27 -15.18
C THR A 30 -27.69 8.15 -13.69
N LEU A 31 -28.11 9.16 -12.94
CA LEU A 31 -28.01 9.19 -11.50
C LEU A 31 -28.96 8.10 -10.98
N LEU A 32 -28.65 7.46 -9.85
CA LEU A 32 -29.55 6.48 -9.24
C LEU A 32 -30.95 7.06 -8.96
N ALA A 33 -31.05 8.39 -8.88
CA ALA A 33 -32.29 9.12 -8.76
C ALA A 33 -33.19 9.05 -10.01
N SER A 34 -32.63 8.80 -11.20
CA SER A 34 -33.37 8.73 -12.47
C SER A 34 -33.74 7.30 -12.90
N GLU A 35 -33.46 6.28 -12.08
CA GLU A 35 -33.86 4.90 -12.36
C GLU A 35 -35.32 4.63 -11.92
N ALA A 36 -36.03 3.78 -12.68
CA ALA A 36 -37.38 3.34 -12.33
C ALA A 36 -37.43 2.74 -10.91
N PRO A 37 -38.51 2.98 -10.12
CA PRO A 37 -38.55 2.70 -8.69
C PRO A 37 -38.28 1.24 -8.32
N ASN A 38 -38.79 0.27 -9.10
CA ASN A 38 -38.53 -1.17 -8.87
C ASN A 38 -37.05 -1.54 -9.09
N LYS A 39 -36.39 -0.93 -10.08
CA LYS A 39 -34.96 -1.15 -10.35
C LYS A 39 -34.09 -0.50 -9.27
N LYS A 40 -34.51 0.65 -8.76
CA LYS A 40 -33.86 1.39 -7.67
C LYS A 40 -33.84 0.57 -6.36
N TRP A 41 -34.98 0.02 -5.93
CA TRP A 41 -35.06 -0.80 -4.72
C TRP A 41 -34.24 -2.10 -4.83
N ARG A 42 -34.30 -2.77 -5.99
CA ARG A 42 -33.46 -3.95 -6.24
C ARG A 42 -31.97 -3.62 -6.17
N ASN A 43 -31.55 -2.52 -6.79
CA ASN A 43 -30.14 -2.08 -6.75
C ASN A 43 -29.70 -1.69 -5.33
N TRP A 44 -30.57 -1.07 -4.53
CA TRP A 44 -30.29 -0.75 -3.14
C TRP A 44 -30.09 -2.00 -2.27
N TRP A 45 -30.95 -3.01 -2.42
CA TRP A 45 -30.81 -4.29 -1.72
C TRP A 45 -29.56 -5.05 -2.13
N ILE A 46 -29.29 -5.17 -3.45
CA ILE A 46 -28.07 -5.81 -3.96
C ILE A 46 -26.83 -5.15 -3.37
N ARG A 47 -26.79 -3.81 -3.35
CA ARG A 47 -25.66 -3.06 -2.77
C ARG A 47 -25.53 -3.34 -1.28
N THR A 48 -26.60 -3.20 -0.51
CA THR A 48 -26.54 -3.40 0.95
C THR A 48 -26.05 -4.80 1.30
N ILE A 49 -26.61 -5.84 0.65
CA ILE A 49 -26.22 -7.23 0.88
C ILE A 49 -24.76 -7.48 0.48
N THR A 50 -24.35 -7.02 -0.71
CA THR A 50 -22.97 -7.20 -1.18
C THR A 50 -21.96 -6.44 -0.30
N THR A 51 -22.30 -5.25 0.22
CA THR A 51 -21.46 -4.53 1.20
C THR A 51 -21.29 -5.34 2.47
N LEU A 52 -22.38 -5.88 3.04
CA LEU A 52 -22.31 -6.70 4.25
C LEU A 52 -21.48 -7.98 4.04
N ILE A 53 -21.63 -8.63 2.89
CA ILE A 53 -20.82 -9.82 2.52
C ILE A 53 -19.34 -9.46 2.43
N MET A 54 -18.99 -8.37 1.73
CA MET A 54 -17.60 -7.94 1.58
C MET A 54 -16.95 -7.61 2.93
N ILE A 55 -17.64 -6.86 3.79
CA ILE A 55 -17.14 -6.51 5.12
C ILE A 55 -16.96 -7.77 5.97
N SER A 56 -17.96 -8.66 5.98
CA SER A 56 -17.88 -9.91 6.75
C SER A 56 -16.74 -10.79 6.25
N MET A 57 -16.60 -10.96 4.93
CA MET A 57 -15.52 -11.72 4.32
C MET A 57 -14.15 -11.13 4.66
N PHE A 58 -14.00 -9.80 4.63
CA PHE A 58 -12.75 -9.14 5.00
C PHE A 58 -12.34 -9.46 6.43
N PHE A 59 -13.24 -9.33 7.40
CA PHE A 59 -12.93 -9.64 8.80
C PHE A 59 -12.72 -11.13 9.05
N ILE A 60 -13.41 -12.03 8.34
CA ILE A 60 -13.17 -13.48 8.42
C ILE A 60 -11.78 -13.83 7.89
N VAL A 61 -11.38 -13.25 6.77
CA VAL A 61 -10.03 -13.45 6.21
C VAL A 61 -8.98 -12.91 7.17
N LEU A 62 -9.20 -11.71 7.72
CA LEU A 62 -8.31 -11.09 8.68
C LEU A 62 -8.17 -11.96 9.94
N ALA A 63 -9.26 -12.52 10.46
CA ALA A 63 -9.21 -13.38 11.64
C ALA A 63 -8.55 -14.75 11.37
N SER A 64 -8.67 -15.26 10.14
CA SER A 64 -8.11 -16.55 9.73
C SER A 64 -6.58 -16.59 9.76
N GLY A 65 -5.89 -15.46 9.68
CA GLY A 65 -4.41 -15.41 9.76
C GLY A 65 -3.73 -14.51 8.72
N TYR A 66 -2.42 -14.36 8.90
CA TYR A 66 -1.56 -13.57 8.01
C TYR A 66 -1.54 -14.13 6.59
N ILE A 67 -1.38 -15.45 6.45
CA ILE A 67 -1.33 -16.10 5.13
C ILE A 67 -2.61 -15.85 4.31
N TRP A 68 -3.78 -15.89 4.96
CA TRP A 68 -5.05 -15.64 4.30
C TRP A 68 -5.21 -14.18 3.88
N SER A 69 -4.71 -13.24 4.69
CA SER A 69 -4.66 -11.82 4.36
C SER A 69 -3.75 -11.56 3.15
N ILE A 70 -2.58 -12.21 3.09
CA ILE A 70 -1.65 -12.13 1.95
C ILE A 70 -2.31 -12.70 0.69
N ILE A 71 -2.90 -13.89 0.76
CA ILE A 71 -3.61 -14.52 -0.36
C ILE A 71 -4.74 -13.62 -0.88
N MET A 72 -5.50 -12.99 0.01
CA MET A 72 -6.54 -12.03 -0.38
C MET A 72 -5.96 -10.85 -1.16
N VAL A 73 -4.86 -10.24 -0.69
CA VAL A 73 -4.19 -9.14 -1.40
C VAL A 73 -3.67 -9.59 -2.76
N MET A 74 -3.07 -10.77 -2.87
CA MET A 74 -2.62 -11.34 -4.14
C MET A 74 -3.80 -11.56 -5.12
N ILE A 75 -4.92 -12.10 -4.64
CA ILE A 75 -6.14 -12.28 -5.46
C ILE A 75 -6.67 -10.93 -5.94
N ILE A 76 -6.78 -9.95 -5.04
CA ILE A 76 -7.22 -8.59 -5.39
C ILE A 76 -6.30 -7.99 -6.45
N THR A 77 -4.99 -8.13 -6.30
CA THR A 77 -3.97 -7.64 -7.25
C THR A 77 -4.18 -8.24 -8.64
N VAL A 78 -4.37 -9.56 -8.72
CA VAL A 78 -4.64 -10.27 -9.98
C VAL A 78 -5.95 -9.78 -10.63
N LEU A 79 -7.01 -9.59 -9.84
CA LEU A 79 -8.30 -9.13 -10.35
C LEU A 79 -8.27 -7.68 -10.85
N VAL A 80 -7.63 -6.77 -10.11
CA VAL A 80 -7.42 -5.37 -10.54
C VAL A 80 -6.56 -5.34 -11.80
N TYR A 81 -5.47 -6.10 -11.83
CA TYR A 81 -4.59 -6.17 -13.01
C TYR A 81 -5.36 -6.63 -14.25
N ARG A 82 -6.20 -7.66 -14.11
CA ARG A 82 -7.07 -8.15 -15.19
C ARG A 82 -8.00 -7.06 -15.70
N GLU A 83 -8.68 -6.31 -14.83
CA GLU A 83 -9.58 -5.21 -15.23
C GLU A 83 -8.85 -4.15 -16.06
N VAL A 84 -7.67 -3.73 -15.60
CA VAL A 84 -6.87 -2.69 -16.29
C VAL A 84 -6.35 -3.18 -17.66
N ILE A 85 -5.81 -4.41 -17.74
CA ILE A 85 -5.34 -4.98 -19.01
C ILE A 85 -6.50 -5.20 -20.00
N GLN A 86 -7.69 -5.55 -19.50
CA GLN A 86 -8.87 -5.73 -20.36
C GLN A 86 -9.28 -4.43 -21.06
N ILE A 87 -9.21 -3.29 -20.37
CA ILE A 87 -9.49 -1.97 -20.96
C ILE A 87 -8.45 -1.62 -22.03
N ALA A 88 -7.17 -1.86 -21.75
CA ALA A 88 -6.09 -1.62 -22.71
C ALA A 88 -6.22 -2.48 -23.99
N SER A 89 -6.82 -3.68 -23.87
CA SER A 89 -7.04 -4.60 -24.99
C SER A 89 -8.16 -4.19 -25.96
N THR A 90 -9.03 -3.24 -25.60
CA THR A 90 -10.24 -2.91 -26.40
C THR A 90 -9.97 -2.27 -27.76
N LYS A 91 -8.77 -1.70 -27.98
CA LYS A 91 -8.38 -1.06 -29.27
C LYS A 91 -7.79 -2.01 -30.32
N GLY A 92 -7.93 -3.32 -30.11
CA GLY A 92 -7.59 -4.37 -31.06
C GLY A 92 -6.89 -5.53 -30.37
N ASN A 93 -7.45 -6.72 -30.53
CA ASN A 93 -7.05 -7.90 -29.77
C ASN A 93 -5.99 -8.69 -30.55
N LEU A 94 -4.72 -8.42 -30.25
CA LEU A 94 -3.61 -9.23 -30.75
C LEU A 94 -3.51 -10.51 -29.93
N ARG A 95 -3.47 -11.67 -30.60
CA ARG A 95 -3.57 -13.01 -29.99
C ARG A 95 -2.59 -13.26 -28.83
N TRP A 96 -1.44 -12.61 -28.84
CA TRP A 96 -0.37 -12.80 -27.85
C TRP A 96 -0.31 -11.74 -26.75
N TYR A 97 -1.06 -10.64 -26.87
CA TYR A 97 -0.98 -9.53 -25.91
C TYR A 97 -1.36 -9.97 -24.49
N LYS A 98 -2.47 -10.70 -24.35
CA LYS A 98 -2.95 -11.18 -23.05
C LYS A 98 -1.97 -12.16 -22.42
N THR A 99 -1.49 -13.14 -23.19
CA THR A 99 -0.53 -14.14 -22.72
C THR A 99 0.74 -13.48 -22.21
N LEU A 100 1.29 -12.53 -22.97
CA LEU A 100 2.49 -11.81 -22.58
C LEU A 100 2.26 -10.92 -21.35
N SER A 101 1.08 -10.31 -21.23
CA SER A 101 0.72 -9.52 -20.05
C SER A 101 0.63 -10.38 -18.79
N TRP A 102 0.06 -11.59 -18.88
CA TRP A 102 0.05 -12.54 -17.76
C TRP A 102 1.44 -13.06 -17.42
N TYR A 103 2.28 -13.31 -18.43
CA TYR A 103 3.68 -13.67 -18.23
C TYR A 103 4.43 -12.62 -17.41
N TYR A 104 4.31 -11.34 -17.79
CA TYR A 104 4.95 -10.25 -17.04
C TYR A 104 4.38 -10.07 -15.62
N LEU A 105 3.10 -10.35 -15.41
CA LEU A 105 2.50 -10.35 -14.08
C LEU A 105 3.21 -11.40 -13.19
N ILE A 106 3.30 -12.65 -13.66
CA ILE A 106 3.93 -13.75 -12.93
C ILE A 106 5.41 -13.45 -12.69
N ALA A 107 6.13 -12.94 -13.68
CA ALA A 107 7.55 -12.59 -13.53
C ALA A 107 7.77 -11.47 -12.50
N ALA A 108 6.90 -10.45 -12.49
CA ALA A 108 6.96 -9.36 -11.53
C ALA A 108 6.60 -9.82 -10.11
N GLU A 109 5.54 -10.63 -9.97
CA GLU A 109 5.13 -11.22 -8.69
C GLU A 109 6.20 -12.14 -8.13
N TYR A 110 6.81 -12.98 -8.98
CA TYR A 110 7.96 -13.80 -8.58
C TYR A 110 9.07 -12.92 -8.02
N PHE A 111 9.51 -11.90 -8.76
CA PHE A 111 10.59 -11.01 -8.29
C PHE A 111 10.27 -10.33 -6.97
N LEU A 112 9.12 -9.65 -6.88
CA LEU A 112 8.74 -8.82 -5.75
C LEU A 112 8.37 -9.69 -4.54
N SER A 113 7.33 -10.51 -4.64
CA SER A 113 6.85 -11.34 -3.53
C SER A 113 7.85 -12.44 -3.15
N GLY A 114 8.66 -12.90 -4.11
CA GLY A 114 9.78 -13.80 -3.81
C GLY A 114 10.87 -13.18 -2.95
N GLU A 115 11.26 -11.91 -3.17
CA GLU A 115 12.22 -11.22 -2.28
C GLU A 115 11.65 -11.10 -0.86
N SER A 116 10.37 -10.76 -0.69
CA SER A 116 9.72 -10.71 0.63
C SER A 116 9.76 -12.08 1.32
N ILE A 117 9.34 -13.13 0.63
CA ILE A 117 9.31 -14.49 1.20
C ILE A 117 10.71 -14.93 1.62
N ILE A 118 11.73 -14.69 0.79
CA ILE A 118 13.12 -15.03 1.11
C ILE A 118 13.61 -14.22 2.31
N TYR A 119 13.22 -12.95 2.43
CA TYR A 119 13.61 -12.08 3.54
C TYR A 119 12.99 -12.52 4.88
N TYR A 120 11.66 -12.68 4.94
CA TYR A 120 10.96 -13.00 6.19
C TYR A 120 11.08 -14.48 6.59
N PHE A 121 11.19 -15.40 5.62
CA PHE A 121 11.24 -16.85 5.88
C PHE A 121 12.58 -17.47 5.46
N LYS A 122 13.67 -16.70 5.59
CA LYS A 122 15.01 -17.10 5.17
C LYS A 122 15.41 -18.48 5.71
N GLU A 123 15.16 -18.75 6.99
CA GLU A 123 15.55 -20.01 7.63
C GLU A 123 14.83 -21.22 7.02
N ILE A 124 13.53 -21.08 6.74
CA ILE A 124 12.73 -22.14 6.11
C ILE A 124 13.19 -22.36 4.66
N VAL A 125 13.32 -21.27 3.92
CA VAL A 125 13.63 -21.30 2.48
C VAL A 125 15.05 -21.78 2.19
N MET A 126 16.03 -21.46 3.05
CA MET A 126 17.43 -21.82 2.85
C MET A 126 17.76 -23.25 3.28
N VAL A 127 16.90 -23.90 4.06
CA VAL A 127 17.10 -25.30 4.50
C VAL A 127 16.47 -26.30 3.52
N ASP A 128 15.41 -25.90 2.81
CA ASP A 128 14.74 -26.77 1.85
C ASP A 128 15.56 -26.92 0.54
N ALA A 129 15.95 -28.16 0.22
CA ALA A 129 16.78 -28.46 -0.94
C ALA A 129 16.13 -28.11 -2.29
N PHE A 130 14.79 -28.10 -2.36
CA PHE A 130 14.05 -27.75 -3.57
C PHE A 130 13.94 -26.23 -3.74
N LEU A 131 13.71 -25.47 -2.65
CA LEU A 131 13.59 -24.01 -2.68
C LEU A 131 14.94 -23.28 -2.75
N LEU A 132 16.01 -23.89 -2.22
CA LEU A 132 17.33 -23.27 -2.09
C LEU A 132 17.89 -22.71 -3.42
N PRO A 133 17.84 -23.41 -4.57
CA PRO A 133 18.33 -22.87 -5.84
C PRO A 133 17.56 -21.62 -6.29
N PHE A 134 16.24 -21.61 -6.08
CA PHE A 134 15.37 -20.49 -6.44
C PHE A 134 15.64 -19.29 -5.53
N ALA A 135 15.89 -19.50 -4.25
CA ALA A 135 16.17 -18.43 -3.30
C ALA A 135 17.56 -17.81 -3.50
N THR A 136 18.58 -18.64 -3.70
CA THR A 136 19.97 -18.18 -3.89
C THR A 136 20.19 -17.47 -5.22
N HIS A 137 19.50 -17.90 -6.28
CA HIS A 137 19.61 -17.31 -7.62
C HIS A 137 18.41 -16.43 -8.00
N HIS A 138 17.56 -16.07 -7.02
CA HIS A 138 16.29 -15.38 -7.20
C HIS A 138 16.35 -14.18 -8.16
N ARG A 139 17.32 -13.29 -7.92
CA ARG A 139 17.51 -12.06 -8.71
C ARG A 139 17.89 -12.36 -10.16
N PHE A 140 18.75 -13.35 -10.38
CA PHE A 140 19.19 -13.72 -11.72
C PHE A 140 18.10 -14.46 -12.50
N ILE A 141 17.34 -15.34 -11.84
CA ILE A 141 16.15 -15.99 -12.41
C ILE A 141 15.12 -14.92 -12.82
N SER A 142 14.82 -13.97 -11.93
CA SER A 142 13.89 -12.87 -12.18
C SER A 142 14.31 -12.01 -13.38
N PHE A 143 15.60 -11.64 -13.45
CA PHE A 143 16.15 -10.93 -14.60
C PHE A 143 16.00 -11.74 -15.90
N THR A 144 16.30 -13.04 -15.84
CA THR A 144 16.18 -13.93 -17.00
C THR A 144 14.73 -14.05 -17.48
N LEU A 145 13.76 -14.18 -16.56
CA LEU A 145 12.33 -14.17 -16.90
C LEU A 145 11.93 -12.87 -17.59
N TYR A 146 12.35 -11.71 -17.06
CA TYR A 146 12.06 -10.44 -17.72
C TYR A 146 12.63 -10.36 -19.14
N VAL A 147 13.89 -10.77 -19.33
CA VAL A 147 14.57 -10.79 -20.64
C VAL A 147 13.88 -11.74 -21.61
N ILE A 148 13.48 -12.94 -21.19
CA ILE A 148 12.70 -13.87 -22.01
C ILE A 148 11.40 -13.21 -22.47
N GLY A 149 10.66 -12.58 -21.56
CA GLY A 149 9.45 -11.82 -21.91
C GLY A 149 9.72 -10.74 -22.94
N PHE A 150 10.83 -10.00 -22.78
CA PHE A 150 11.22 -8.94 -23.72
C PHE A 150 11.57 -9.49 -25.12
N VAL A 151 12.33 -10.57 -25.19
CA VAL A 151 12.63 -11.25 -26.47
C VAL A 151 11.34 -11.78 -27.11
N LEU A 152 10.43 -12.38 -26.33
CA LEU A 152 9.13 -12.84 -26.81
C LEU A 152 8.26 -11.68 -27.34
N PHE A 153 8.30 -10.51 -26.69
CA PHE A 153 7.62 -9.32 -27.18
C PHE A 153 8.17 -8.88 -28.54
N VAL A 154 9.49 -8.72 -28.64
CA VAL A 154 10.16 -8.23 -29.86
C VAL A 154 9.97 -9.19 -31.03
N THR A 155 10.09 -10.50 -30.81
CA THR A 155 9.89 -11.52 -31.86
C THR A 155 8.44 -11.60 -32.36
N ASN A 156 7.47 -11.14 -31.56
CA ASN A 156 6.05 -11.07 -31.94
C ASN A 156 5.63 -9.73 -32.57
N LEU A 157 6.56 -8.80 -32.80
CA LEU A 157 6.25 -7.53 -33.48
C LEU A 157 5.79 -7.77 -34.92
N LYS A 158 4.67 -7.13 -35.29
CA LYS A 158 4.06 -7.25 -36.61
C LYS A 158 4.04 -5.90 -37.30
N LYS A 159 4.56 -5.86 -38.53
CA LYS A 159 4.49 -4.67 -39.39
C LYS A 159 3.04 -4.17 -39.50
N GLY A 160 2.86 -2.85 -39.40
CA GLY A 160 1.55 -2.20 -39.38
C GLY A 160 0.88 -2.11 -38.01
N HIS A 161 1.35 -2.85 -36.99
CA HIS A 161 0.77 -2.85 -35.65
C HIS A 161 1.70 -2.31 -34.55
N TYR A 162 2.87 -1.78 -34.91
CA TYR A 162 3.90 -1.36 -33.94
C TYR A 162 3.39 -0.36 -32.90
N ARG A 163 2.65 0.69 -33.31
CA ARG A 163 2.12 1.68 -32.36
C ARG A 163 1.19 1.05 -31.32
N GLN A 164 0.37 0.09 -31.75
CA GLN A 164 -0.54 -0.62 -30.87
C GLN A 164 0.21 -1.58 -29.95
N GLN A 165 1.18 -2.33 -30.47
CA GLN A 165 2.01 -3.26 -29.69
C GLN A 165 2.87 -2.53 -28.65
N MET A 166 3.47 -1.39 -29.01
CA MET A 166 4.23 -0.56 -28.08
C MET A 166 3.33 0.08 -27.03
N SER A 167 2.13 0.54 -27.41
CA SER A 167 1.16 1.04 -26.43
C SER A 167 0.73 -0.05 -25.46
N GLN A 168 0.44 -1.25 -25.95
CA GLN A 168 0.10 -2.43 -25.16
C GLN A 168 1.22 -2.81 -24.18
N PHE A 169 2.46 -2.85 -24.67
CA PHE A 169 3.65 -3.08 -23.83
C PHE A 169 3.78 -2.02 -22.73
N GLY A 170 3.60 -0.74 -23.06
CA GLY A 170 3.58 0.35 -22.09
C GLY A 170 2.46 0.21 -21.05
N TRP A 171 1.25 -0.17 -21.47
CA TRP A 171 0.12 -0.43 -20.57
C TRP A 171 0.40 -1.57 -19.60
N THR A 172 1.01 -2.66 -20.08
CA THR A 172 1.41 -3.80 -19.23
C THR A 172 2.39 -3.36 -18.14
N HIS A 173 3.45 -2.63 -18.50
CA HIS A 173 4.45 -2.18 -17.54
C HIS A 173 3.91 -1.11 -16.58
N MET A 174 3.08 -0.19 -17.08
CA MET A 174 2.41 0.78 -16.22
C MET A 174 1.48 0.08 -15.22
N ALA A 175 0.71 -0.92 -15.64
CA ALA A 175 -0.16 -1.69 -14.76
C ALA A 175 0.64 -2.45 -13.70
N ILE A 176 1.77 -3.07 -14.07
CA ILE A 176 2.67 -3.72 -13.11
C ILE A 176 3.18 -2.72 -12.07
N PHE A 177 3.65 -1.56 -12.52
CA PHE A 177 4.16 -0.52 -11.63
C PHE A 177 3.09 0.08 -10.70
N LEU A 178 1.89 0.33 -11.22
CA LEU A 178 0.83 0.96 -10.44
C LEU A 178 0.05 -0.02 -9.55
N ILE A 179 0.06 -1.31 -9.86
CA ILE A 179 -0.74 -2.32 -9.17
C ILE A 179 0.18 -3.29 -8.42
N VAL A 180 1.00 -4.06 -9.14
CA VAL A 180 1.79 -5.16 -8.56
C VAL A 180 2.87 -4.63 -7.62
N PHE A 181 3.63 -3.62 -8.05
CA PHE A 181 4.67 -3.00 -7.22
C PHE A 181 4.09 -2.37 -5.95
N GLN A 182 2.95 -1.69 -6.03
CA GLN A 182 2.31 -1.10 -4.84
C GLN A 182 1.68 -2.14 -3.93
N ALA A 183 1.08 -3.20 -4.51
CA ALA A 183 0.48 -4.30 -3.75
C ALA A 183 1.51 -5.12 -2.97
N HIS A 184 2.73 -5.28 -3.50
CA HIS A 184 3.84 -5.91 -2.79
C HIS A 184 4.12 -5.26 -1.43
N PHE A 185 4.10 -3.93 -1.35
CA PHE A 185 4.27 -3.24 -0.06
C PHE A 185 3.10 -3.46 0.91
N ILE A 186 1.89 -3.74 0.40
CA ILE A 186 0.77 -4.14 1.26
C ILE A 186 1.04 -5.51 1.88
N VAL A 187 1.60 -6.45 1.11
CA VAL A 187 2.02 -7.75 1.63
C VAL A 187 3.11 -7.59 2.69
N ASP A 188 4.11 -6.76 2.44
CA ASP A 188 5.15 -6.49 3.44
C ASP A 188 4.61 -5.83 4.71
N ASN A 189 3.66 -4.90 4.58
CA ASN A 189 2.98 -4.33 5.75
C ASN A 189 2.29 -5.41 6.59
N ILE A 190 1.63 -6.39 5.96
CA ILE A 190 0.99 -7.51 6.67
C ILE A 190 2.05 -8.32 7.45
N LEU A 191 3.23 -8.54 6.86
CA LEU A 191 4.32 -9.29 7.47
C LEU A 191 4.95 -8.56 8.67
N GLU A 192 4.96 -7.22 8.66
CA GLU A 192 5.42 -6.39 9.78
C GLU A 192 4.37 -6.20 10.89
N GLY A 193 3.13 -6.63 10.64
CA GLY A 193 2.02 -6.61 11.59
C GLY A 193 0.73 -6.10 10.95
N LEU A 194 -0.40 -6.75 11.24
CA LEU A 194 -1.68 -6.45 10.60
C LEU A 194 -2.15 -5.01 10.78
N ILE A 195 -1.70 -4.32 11.82
CA ILE A 195 -1.99 -2.91 12.06
C ILE A 195 -1.52 -2.03 10.88
N TRP A 196 -0.39 -2.36 10.25
CA TRP A 196 0.15 -1.64 9.09
C TRP A 196 -0.62 -1.87 7.80
N PHE A 197 -1.53 -2.85 7.79
CA PHE A 197 -2.48 -3.09 6.71
C PHE A 197 -3.87 -2.51 7.04
N VAL A 198 -4.41 -2.86 8.20
CA VAL A 198 -5.78 -2.54 8.62
C VAL A 198 -5.96 -1.05 8.89
N MET A 199 -5.01 -0.40 9.59
CA MET A 199 -5.11 1.02 9.90
C MET A 199 -5.16 1.88 8.63
N PRO A 200 -4.17 1.82 7.70
CA PRO A 200 -4.22 2.62 6.47
C PRO A 200 -5.47 2.33 5.62
N ALA A 201 -5.89 1.07 5.52
CA ALA A 201 -7.11 0.71 4.79
C ALA A 201 -8.36 1.34 5.41
N ALA A 202 -8.48 1.27 6.74
CA ALA A 202 -9.59 1.87 7.49
C ALA A 202 -9.61 3.40 7.37
N LEU A 203 -8.44 4.06 7.35
CA LEU A 203 -8.34 5.51 7.17
C LEU A 203 -8.88 5.95 5.80
N VAL A 204 -8.55 5.22 4.72
CA VAL A 204 -9.07 5.51 3.37
C VAL A 204 -10.59 5.30 3.32
N VAL A 205 -11.10 4.18 3.86
CA VAL A 205 -12.55 3.90 3.90
C VAL A 205 -13.30 4.97 4.71
N CYS A 206 -12.75 5.36 5.86
CA CYS A 206 -13.28 6.43 6.68
C CYS A 206 -13.29 7.77 5.91
N ASN A 207 -12.17 8.11 5.25
CA ASN A 207 -12.06 9.34 4.48
C ASN A 207 -13.11 9.42 3.37
N ASP A 208 -13.23 8.38 2.54
CA ASP A 208 -14.22 8.35 1.45
C ASP A 208 -15.66 8.47 1.99
N THR A 209 -15.95 7.81 3.13
CA THR A 209 -17.27 7.83 3.76
C THR A 209 -17.61 9.24 4.27
N PHE A 210 -16.73 9.85 5.05
CA PHE A 210 -17.00 11.18 5.61
C PHE A 210 -16.88 12.30 4.57
N ALA A 211 -16.04 12.13 3.55
CA ALA A 211 -16.00 13.07 2.43
C ALA A 211 -17.32 13.05 1.64
N TYR A 212 -17.91 11.87 1.44
CA TYR A 212 -19.24 11.75 0.86
C TYR A 212 -20.33 12.37 1.75
N ILE A 213 -20.35 12.04 3.05
CA ILE A 213 -21.36 12.55 4.00
C ILE A 213 -21.28 14.09 4.07
N CYS A 214 -20.10 14.65 4.28
CA CYS A 214 -19.92 16.09 4.40
C CYS A 214 -20.20 16.79 3.06
N GLY A 215 -19.79 16.18 1.94
CA GLY A 215 -20.10 16.69 0.61
C GLY A 215 -21.60 16.66 0.30
N PHE A 216 -22.35 15.68 0.80
CA PHE A 216 -23.79 15.60 0.62
C PHE A 216 -24.55 16.70 1.38
N PHE A 217 -24.15 17.00 2.62
CA PHE A 217 -24.83 18.00 3.46
C PHE A 217 -24.38 19.44 3.19
N TRP A 218 -23.09 19.66 2.93
CA TRP A 218 -22.50 21.01 2.84
C TRP A 218 -21.80 21.32 1.51
N GLY A 219 -21.74 20.36 0.58
CA GLY A 219 -20.98 20.51 -0.67
C GLY A 219 -21.57 21.56 -1.60
N LYS A 220 -20.78 22.59 -1.91
CA LYS A 220 -21.13 23.66 -2.85
C LYS A 220 -20.05 23.89 -3.89
N THR A 221 -18.78 23.70 -3.51
CA THR A 221 -17.64 24.00 -4.37
C THR A 221 -17.02 22.72 -4.93
N PRO A 222 -16.97 22.51 -6.26
CA PRO A 222 -16.36 21.32 -6.84
C PRO A 222 -14.83 21.35 -6.65
N LEU A 223 -14.25 20.21 -6.29
CA LEU A 223 -12.82 20.09 -5.99
C LEU A 223 -11.96 20.01 -7.25
N ILE A 224 -12.38 19.23 -8.25
CA ILE A 224 -11.67 19.06 -9.52
C ILE A 224 -12.65 18.84 -10.67
N GLN A 225 -12.38 19.44 -11.83
CA GLN A 225 -13.26 19.34 -13.00
C GLN A 225 -13.45 17.89 -13.50
N LEU A 226 -12.44 17.04 -13.32
CA LEU A 226 -12.48 15.64 -13.69
C LEU A 226 -13.53 14.83 -12.91
N SER A 227 -13.85 15.27 -11.68
CA SER A 227 -14.82 14.62 -10.79
C SER A 227 -15.73 15.65 -10.14
N PRO A 228 -16.75 16.15 -10.86
CA PRO A 228 -17.58 17.27 -10.42
C PRO A 228 -18.42 16.98 -9.16
N LYS A 229 -18.52 15.71 -8.75
CA LYS A 229 -19.24 15.29 -7.54
C LYS A 229 -18.41 15.37 -6.26
N LYS A 230 -17.08 15.46 -6.35
CA LYS A 230 -16.24 15.66 -5.16
C LYS A 230 -16.18 17.15 -4.86
N THR A 231 -16.45 17.53 -3.62
CA THR A 231 -16.51 18.93 -3.18
C THR A 231 -15.38 19.27 -2.21
N VAL A 232 -15.02 20.54 -2.12
CA VAL A 232 -13.98 21.01 -1.18
C VAL A 232 -14.47 20.84 0.27
N GLU A 233 -15.75 21.11 0.54
CA GLU A 233 -16.32 20.93 1.88
C GLU A 233 -16.32 19.46 2.29
N GLY A 234 -16.60 18.55 1.34
CA GLY A 234 -16.46 17.11 1.54
C GLY A 234 -15.02 16.73 1.85
N PHE A 235 -14.05 17.24 1.10
CA PHE A 235 -12.63 16.97 1.31
C PHE A 235 -12.13 17.41 2.70
N ILE A 236 -12.52 18.61 3.15
CA ILE A 236 -12.19 19.12 4.49
C ILE A 236 -12.87 18.30 5.58
N GLY A 237 -14.16 17.98 5.41
CA GLY A 237 -14.89 17.14 6.35
C GLY A 237 -14.27 15.75 6.48
N GLY A 238 -13.92 15.12 5.36
CA GLY A 238 -13.18 13.86 5.32
C GLY A 238 -11.90 13.93 6.16
N LEU A 239 -11.07 14.96 5.97
CA LEU A 239 -9.85 15.15 6.76
C LEU A 239 -10.11 15.19 8.27
N VAL A 240 -11.05 16.03 8.73
CA VAL A 240 -11.34 16.20 10.16
C VAL A 240 -11.81 14.89 10.78
N PHE A 241 -12.77 14.21 10.16
CA PHE A 241 -13.31 12.96 10.69
C PHE A 241 -12.30 11.81 10.61
N THR A 242 -11.47 11.74 9.58
CA THR A 242 -10.41 10.73 9.47
C THR A 242 -9.34 10.90 10.55
N LEU A 243 -9.00 12.13 10.95
CA LEU A 243 -8.09 12.39 12.07
C LEU A 243 -8.66 11.88 13.40
N ILE A 244 -9.92 12.22 13.68
CA ILE A 244 -10.62 11.78 14.90
C ILE A 244 -10.73 10.25 14.92
N PHE A 245 -11.20 9.66 13.81
CA PHE A 245 -11.33 8.22 13.67
C PHE A 245 -9.99 7.50 13.85
N GLY A 246 -8.93 7.98 13.21
CA GLY A 246 -7.58 7.43 13.31
C GLY A 246 -7.08 7.38 14.75
N PHE A 247 -7.21 8.48 15.49
CA PHE A 247 -6.81 8.53 16.88
C PHE A 247 -7.57 7.52 17.76
N LEU A 248 -8.89 7.42 17.56
CA LEU A 248 -9.76 6.52 18.34
C LEU A 248 -9.52 5.05 17.99
N ILE A 249 -9.48 4.70 16.70
CA ILE A 249 -9.34 3.30 16.27
C ILE A 249 -7.98 2.73 16.65
N THR A 250 -6.92 3.53 16.60
CA THR A 250 -5.58 3.10 17.05
C THR A 250 -5.59 2.73 18.52
N THR A 251 -6.32 3.47 19.38
CA THR A 251 -6.46 3.16 20.81
C THR A 251 -7.07 1.77 21.06
N VAL A 252 -7.91 1.31 20.14
CA VAL A 252 -8.53 -0.02 20.20
C VAL A 252 -7.59 -1.08 19.64
N LEU A 253 -6.98 -0.85 18.48
CA LEU A 253 -6.15 -1.83 17.78
C LEU A 253 -4.88 -2.23 18.55
N ILE A 254 -4.25 -1.28 19.26
CA ILE A 254 -3.01 -1.55 20.02
C ILE A 254 -3.19 -2.50 21.20
N ARG A 255 -4.45 -2.80 21.59
CA ARG A 255 -4.75 -3.75 22.68
C ARG A 255 -4.63 -5.21 22.24
N PHE A 256 -4.53 -5.46 20.93
CA PHE A 256 -4.48 -6.80 20.37
C PHE A 256 -3.08 -7.09 19.85
N ASP A 257 -2.36 -7.99 20.50
CA ASP A 257 -1.00 -8.39 20.10
C ASP A 257 -0.98 -9.00 18.70
N TYR A 258 -2.06 -9.70 18.31
CA TYR A 258 -2.32 -10.16 16.95
C TYR A 258 -2.26 -9.04 15.88
N MET A 259 -2.62 -7.80 16.23
CA MET A 259 -2.59 -6.68 15.29
C MET A 259 -1.20 -6.06 15.19
N ILE A 260 -0.46 -5.97 16.29
CA ILE A 260 0.77 -5.17 16.37
C ILE A 260 2.05 -5.98 16.17
N CYS A 261 2.02 -7.29 16.42
CA CYS A 261 3.22 -8.11 16.34
C CYS A 261 3.57 -8.46 14.89
N PRO A 262 4.87 -8.41 14.52
CA PRO A 262 5.33 -8.89 13.24
C PRO A 262 5.16 -10.41 13.14
N VAL A 263 5.06 -10.91 11.91
CA VAL A 263 4.84 -12.33 11.65
C VAL A 263 6.05 -13.15 12.08
N GLN A 264 5.79 -14.14 12.94
CA GLN A 264 6.76 -15.18 13.32
C GLN A 264 6.39 -16.53 12.68
N ASP A 265 5.09 -16.80 12.57
CA ASP A 265 4.53 -17.99 11.92
C ASP A 265 3.38 -17.56 10.97
N LEU A 266 3.42 -18.06 9.73
CA LEU A 266 2.38 -17.82 8.72
C LEU A 266 1.06 -18.48 9.07
N GLY A 267 1.10 -19.56 9.85
CA GLY A 267 -0.09 -20.29 10.31
C GLY A 267 -0.85 -19.60 11.45
N ALA A 268 -0.29 -18.54 12.03
CA ALA A 268 -0.89 -17.87 13.18
C ALA A 268 -2.19 -17.13 12.78
N SER A 269 -3.21 -17.30 13.62
CA SER A 269 -4.56 -16.74 13.46
C SER A 269 -4.92 -15.83 14.63
N ALA A 270 -6.10 -15.20 14.58
CA ALA A 270 -6.59 -14.34 15.67
C ALA A 270 -6.82 -15.09 17.00
N TRP A 271 -6.86 -16.42 16.97
CA TRP A 271 -7.01 -17.28 18.15
C TRP A 271 -5.70 -17.92 18.61
N SER A 272 -4.58 -17.57 17.98
CA SER A 272 -3.26 -18.02 18.39
C SER A 272 -2.71 -17.12 19.50
N ASP A 273 -2.02 -17.70 20.48
CA ASP A 273 -1.33 -16.93 21.53
C ASP A 273 -0.04 -16.31 20.96
N ILE A 274 -0.16 -15.11 20.41
CA ILE A 274 0.95 -14.35 19.82
C ILE A 274 1.47 -13.33 20.83
N SER A 275 2.79 -13.33 21.06
CA SER A 275 3.49 -12.32 21.85
C SER A 275 4.82 -11.94 21.22
N CYS A 276 5.08 -10.64 21.09
CA CYS A 276 6.34 -10.11 20.60
C CYS A 276 7.00 -9.24 21.69
N GLU A 277 7.82 -9.85 22.53
CA GLU A 277 8.59 -9.14 23.56
C GLU A 277 10.07 -8.97 23.16
N PRO A 278 10.65 -7.76 23.36
CA PRO A 278 9.99 -6.54 23.79
C PRO A 278 9.11 -5.93 22.68
N LYS A 279 7.94 -5.39 23.08
CA LYS A 279 7.03 -4.70 22.15
C LYS A 279 7.69 -3.43 21.62
N ASN A 280 7.35 -3.05 20.38
CA ASN A 280 7.78 -1.76 19.86
C ASN A 280 7.25 -0.63 20.77
N PRO A 281 8.11 0.24 21.34
CA PRO A 281 7.71 1.31 22.26
C PRO A 281 6.68 2.28 21.67
N VAL A 282 6.56 2.33 20.35
CA VAL A 282 5.54 3.12 19.66
C VAL A 282 4.12 2.74 20.10
N PHE A 283 3.89 1.49 20.51
CA PHE A 283 2.59 0.97 20.95
C PHE A 283 2.35 1.09 22.46
N THR A 284 3.38 1.44 23.24
CA THR A 284 3.24 1.60 24.69
C THR A 284 2.85 3.04 25.04
N ALA A 285 1.77 3.19 25.81
CA ALA A 285 1.31 4.50 26.24
C ALA A 285 2.31 5.13 27.23
N ALA A 286 2.76 6.35 26.93
CA ALA A 286 3.65 7.11 27.78
C ALA A 286 2.91 8.34 28.36
N PRO A 287 3.25 8.80 29.57
CA PRO A 287 2.68 10.03 30.11
C PRO A 287 3.16 11.22 29.28
N TRP A 288 2.22 12.02 28.78
CA TRP A 288 2.48 13.20 28.00
C TRP A 288 2.03 14.44 28.78
N HIS A 289 2.99 15.33 29.09
CA HIS A 289 2.70 16.56 29.81
C HIS A 289 2.04 17.58 28.88
N LEU A 290 0.87 18.05 29.28
CA LEU A 290 0.14 19.05 28.50
C LEU A 290 0.87 20.40 28.53
N PRO A 291 1.07 21.05 27.36
CA PRO A 291 1.51 22.44 27.33
C PRO A 291 0.57 23.33 28.16
N PRO A 292 1.08 24.39 28.84
CA PRO A 292 0.29 25.21 29.76
C PRO A 292 -1.00 25.77 29.14
N MET A 293 -0.94 26.15 27.86
CA MET A 293 -2.10 26.63 27.10
C MET A 293 -3.21 25.58 26.96
N ILE A 294 -2.84 24.33 26.64
CA ILE A 294 -3.81 23.24 26.46
C ILE A 294 -4.38 22.82 27.81
N ARG A 295 -3.56 22.76 28.86
CA ARG A 295 -4.02 22.47 30.23
C ARG A 295 -5.08 23.48 30.69
N TYR A 296 -4.89 24.78 30.42
CA TYR A 296 -5.87 25.82 30.75
C TYR A 296 -7.21 25.57 30.02
N VAL A 297 -7.16 25.28 28.71
CA VAL A 297 -8.35 24.98 27.91
C VAL A 297 -9.06 23.72 28.39
N VAL A 298 -8.32 22.65 28.66
CA VAL A 298 -8.85 21.37 29.19
C VAL A 298 -9.51 21.59 30.54
N LYS A 299 -8.87 22.34 31.44
CA LYS A 299 -9.43 22.68 32.75
C LYS A 299 -10.73 23.50 32.64
N TYR A 300 -10.78 24.42 31.69
CA TYR A 300 -11.99 25.21 31.42
C TYR A 300 -13.14 24.36 30.86
N LEU A 301 -12.83 23.39 29.99
CA LEU A 301 -13.84 22.60 29.27
C LEU A 301 -14.33 21.37 30.03
N LEU A 302 -13.44 20.70 30.78
CA LEU A 302 -13.70 19.45 31.50
C LEU A 302 -13.83 19.64 33.01
N PHE A 303 -13.75 20.88 33.50
CA PHE A 303 -13.82 21.24 34.93
C PHE A 303 -12.87 20.44 35.84
N THR A 304 -11.80 19.87 35.28
CA THR A 304 -10.85 18.97 35.94
C THR A 304 -9.43 19.37 35.58
N ASP A 305 -8.53 19.36 36.56
CA ASP A 305 -7.13 19.71 36.34
C ASP A 305 -6.33 18.47 35.92
N VAL A 306 -6.18 18.29 34.61
CA VAL A 306 -5.41 17.19 34.02
C VAL A 306 -4.02 17.71 33.68
N SER A 307 -3.00 17.22 34.38
CA SER A 307 -1.59 17.58 34.11
C SER A 307 -0.92 16.66 33.07
N GLU A 308 -1.37 15.42 32.99
CA GLU A 308 -0.78 14.35 32.18
C GLU A 308 -1.86 13.53 31.48
N ILE A 309 -1.62 13.19 30.22
CA ILE A 309 -2.47 12.27 29.44
C ILE A 309 -1.59 11.13 28.94
N TYR A 310 -2.07 9.90 29.07
CA TYR A 310 -1.40 8.73 28.51
C TYR A 310 -1.73 8.63 27.01
N ILE A 311 -0.70 8.81 26.18
CA ILE A 311 -0.81 8.72 24.72
C ILE A 311 0.29 7.78 24.25
N ALA A 312 -0.07 6.79 23.43
CA ALA A 312 0.90 5.95 22.74
C ALA A 312 1.44 6.72 21.51
N PRO A 313 2.75 6.75 21.27
CA PRO A 313 3.33 7.48 20.13
C PRO A 313 2.70 7.13 18.78
N ILE A 314 2.26 5.88 18.60
CA ILE A 314 1.55 5.41 17.40
C ILE A 314 0.30 6.23 17.09
N GLN A 315 -0.42 6.77 18.09
CA GLN A 315 -1.60 7.58 17.84
C GLN A 315 -1.24 8.85 17.06
N LEU A 316 -0.08 9.46 17.34
CA LEU A 316 0.42 10.62 16.60
C LEU A 316 0.86 10.25 15.19
N HIS A 317 1.52 9.10 15.03
CA HIS A 317 1.86 8.56 13.71
C HIS A 317 0.61 8.28 12.86
N THR A 318 -0.47 7.76 13.47
CA THR A 318 -1.76 7.59 12.79
C THR A 318 -2.34 8.91 12.30
N LEU A 319 -2.14 10.04 13.01
CA LEU A 319 -2.59 11.35 12.51
C LEU A 319 -1.85 11.76 11.24
N VAL A 320 -0.56 11.44 11.12
CA VAL A 320 0.21 11.67 9.88
C VAL A 320 -0.32 10.80 8.75
N MET A 321 -0.60 9.52 9.04
CA MET A 321 -1.23 8.61 8.07
C MET A 321 -2.63 9.09 7.66
N ALA A 322 -3.43 9.59 8.59
CA ALA A 322 -4.76 10.15 8.33
C ALA A 322 -4.68 11.40 7.44
N CYS A 323 -3.69 12.26 7.66
CA CYS A 323 -3.41 13.40 6.78
C CYS A 323 -3.09 12.92 5.36
N PHE A 324 -2.21 11.92 5.21
CA PHE A 324 -1.89 11.38 3.89
C PHE A 324 -3.10 10.73 3.21
N ALA A 325 -3.85 9.91 3.95
CA ALA A 325 -5.07 9.25 3.48
C ALA A 325 -6.13 10.25 2.98
N SER A 326 -6.18 11.44 3.58
CA SER A 326 -7.15 12.47 3.23
C SER A 326 -6.66 13.41 2.14
N LEU A 327 -5.39 13.81 2.19
CA LEU A 327 -4.85 14.85 1.31
C LEU A 327 -4.27 14.30 0.02
N ILE A 328 -3.60 13.15 0.06
CA ILE A 328 -2.79 12.63 -1.04
C ILE A 328 -3.40 11.36 -1.64
N ALA A 329 -3.86 10.41 -0.83
CA ALA A 329 -4.43 9.15 -1.34
C ALA A 329 -5.57 9.35 -2.36
N PRO A 330 -6.49 10.34 -2.23
CA PRO A 330 -7.57 10.56 -3.19
C PRO A 330 -7.09 10.89 -4.62
N PHE A 331 -5.83 11.31 -4.79
CA PHE A 331 -5.24 11.52 -6.11
C PHE A 331 -5.07 10.20 -6.89
N GLY A 332 -4.93 9.06 -6.22
CA GLY A 332 -5.02 7.75 -6.86
C GLY A 332 -6.38 7.56 -7.55
N GLY A 333 -7.46 7.90 -6.85
CA GLY A 333 -8.82 7.87 -7.42
C GLY A 333 -9.07 8.91 -8.50
N PHE A 334 -8.43 10.08 -8.44
CA PHE A 334 -8.46 11.05 -9.55
C PHE A 334 -7.73 10.53 -10.79
N PHE A 335 -6.58 9.90 -10.61
CA PHE A 335 -5.85 9.25 -11.70
C PHE A 335 -6.68 8.12 -12.34
N ALA A 336 -7.27 7.23 -11.53
CA ALA A 336 -8.16 6.19 -11.99
C ALA A 336 -9.37 6.76 -12.76
N SER A 337 -9.94 7.86 -12.26
CA SER A 337 -11.00 8.60 -12.97
C SER A 337 -10.54 9.15 -14.32
N ALA A 338 -9.31 9.68 -14.41
CA ALA A 338 -8.74 10.19 -15.66
C ALA A 338 -8.63 9.09 -16.72
N VAL A 339 -8.13 7.92 -16.32
CA VAL A 339 -8.07 6.73 -17.18
C VAL A 339 -9.47 6.37 -17.69
N LYS A 340 -10.48 6.30 -16.80
CA LYS A 340 -11.85 5.99 -17.21
C LYS A 340 -12.40 6.96 -18.25
N ARG A 341 -12.17 8.26 -18.08
CA ARG A 341 -12.59 9.29 -19.06
C ARG A 341 -11.84 9.16 -20.39
N ALA A 342 -10.55 8.88 -20.36
CA ALA A 342 -9.74 8.70 -21.57
C ALA A 342 -10.21 7.51 -22.44
N PHE A 343 -10.77 6.48 -21.82
CA PHE A 343 -11.36 5.32 -22.51
C PHE A 343 -12.87 5.40 -22.70
N LYS A 344 -13.52 6.51 -22.32
CA LYS A 344 -14.98 6.69 -22.37
C LYS A 344 -15.75 5.57 -21.65
N ILE A 345 -15.21 5.09 -20.53
CA ILE A 345 -15.85 4.10 -19.66
C ILE A 345 -16.27 4.77 -18.33
N LYS A 346 -17.24 4.15 -17.65
CA LYS A 346 -17.73 4.62 -16.34
C LYS A 346 -17.04 3.93 -15.17
N ASP A 347 -16.84 2.62 -15.28
CA ASP A 347 -16.28 1.73 -14.26
C ASP A 347 -15.23 0.83 -14.95
N PHE A 348 -14.21 0.38 -14.20
CA PHE A 348 -13.14 -0.46 -14.78
C PHE A 348 -13.64 -1.88 -15.14
N GLY A 349 -14.69 -2.33 -14.46
CA GLY A 349 -15.26 -3.66 -14.64
C GLY A 349 -16.61 -3.80 -13.95
N GLN A 350 -17.09 -5.05 -13.87
CA GLN A 350 -18.31 -5.42 -13.15
C GLN A 350 -18.02 -6.54 -12.14
N SER A 351 -16.82 -6.53 -11.55
CA SER A 351 -16.37 -7.62 -10.66
C SER A 351 -17.19 -7.72 -9.38
N ILE A 352 -17.78 -6.60 -8.90
CA ILE A 352 -18.60 -6.60 -7.69
C ILE A 352 -20.03 -6.17 -8.05
N PRO A 353 -21.03 -7.05 -7.89
CA PRO A 353 -22.42 -6.74 -8.20
C PRO A 353 -22.89 -5.47 -7.48
N GLY A 354 -23.42 -4.52 -8.25
CA GLY A 354 -23.91 -3.23 -7.73
C GLY A 354 -22.85 -2.21 -7.34
N HIS A 355 -21.56 -2.57 -7.30
CA HIS A 355 -20.46 -1.74 -6.78
C HIS A 355 -19.42 -1.29 -7.81
N GLY A 356 -19.41 -1.89 -9.02
CA GLY A 356 -18.51 -1.51 -10.11
C GLY A 356 -17.30 -2.47 -10.23
N GLY A 357 -16.18 -1.93 -10.71
CA GLY A 357 -14.92 -2.66 -10.79
C GLY A 357 -14.22 -2.76 -9.43
N LEU A 358 -13.34 -3.75 -9.29
CA LEU A 358 -12.47 -3.86 -8.13
C LEU A 358 -11.40 -2.76 -8.14
N THR A 359 -10.91 -2.36 -9.33
CA THR A 359 -9.97 -1.24 -9.47
C THR A 359 -10.54 0.06 -8.93
N ASP A 360 -11.85 0.29 -9.10
CA ASP A 360 -12.55 1.48 -8.56
C ASP A 360 -12.56 1.55 -7.02
N ARG A 361 -12.22 0.46 -6.33
CA ARG A 361 -12.17 0.37 -4.86
C ARG A 361 -10.76 0.36 -4.30
N MET A 362 -9.78 -0.04 -5.12
CA MET A 362 -8.39 -0.22 -4.70
C MET A 362 -7.46 0.91 -5.14
N ASP A 363 -7.93 1.84 -5.98
CA ASP A 363 -7.13 2.93 -6.54
C ASP A 363 -6.43 3.81 -5.48
N CYS A 364 -7.12 4.14 -4.39
CA CYS A 364 -6.55 4.89 -3.27
C CYS A 364 -5.81 3.97 -2.28
N GLN A 365 -6.20 2.69 -2.21
CA GLN A 365 -5.64 1.70 -1.28
C GLN A 365 -4.20 1.33 -1.63
N PHE A 366 -3.87 1.17 -2.92
CA PHE A 366 -2.49 0.87 -3.33
C PHE A 366 -1.52 1.98 -2.95
N LEU A 367 -1.91 3.25 -3.20
CA LEU A 367 -1.09 4.40 -2.85
C LEU A 367 -0.94 4.54 -1.32
N MET A 368 -2.01 4.28 -0.56
CA MET A 368 -1.97 4.29 0.89
C MET A 368 -1.09 3.17 1.46
N GLY A 369 -1.17 1.96 0.88
CA GLY A 369 -0.36 0.82 1.27
C GLY A 369 1.14 1.05 1.08
N LEU A 370 1.52 1.59 -0.08
CA LEU A 370 2.90 2.01 -0.34
C LEU A 370 3.37 3.05 0.67
N PHE A 371 2.56 4.07 0.95
CA PHE A 371 2.91 5.09 1.94
C PHE A 371 3.08 4.50 3.34
N ALA A 372 2.19 3.62 3.77
CA ALA A 372 2.26 2.98 5.09
C ALA A 372 3.58 2.22 5.28
N TYR A 373 4.01 1.47 4.27
CA TYR A 373 5.29 0.76 4.29
C TYR A 373 6.47 1.73 4.42
N MET A 374 6.52 2.73 3.54
CA MET A 374 7.62 3.70 3.53
C MET A 374 7.69 4.48 4.85
N TYR A 375 6.54 4.83 5.40
CA TYR A 375 6.43 5.55 6.67
C TYR A 375 6.88 4.67 7.85
N TYR A 376 6.41 3.42 7.91
CA TYR A 376 6.81 2.46 8.94
C TYR A 376 8.33 2.24 8.93
N HIS A 377 8.90 1.91 7.77
CA HIS A 377 10.34 1.66 7.63
C HIS A 377 11.21 2.89 7.94
N SER A 378 10.70 4.10 7.72
CA SER A 378 11.47 5.33 7.95
C SER A 378 11.43 5.80 9.39
N PHE A 379 10.29 5.66 10.07
CA PHE A 379 10.06 6.35 11.35
C PHE A 379 9.75 5.41 12.52
N ILE A 380 9.38 4.16 12.27
CA ILE A 380 8.80 3.28 13.30
C ILE A 380 9.52 1.94 13.43
N LYS A 381 10.01 1.38 12.33
CA LYS A 381 10.70 0.09 12.32
C LYS A 381 11.93 0.15 13.24
N MET A 382 11.99 -0.80 14.17
CA MET A 382 13.15 -0.97 15.03
C MET A 382 14.14 -1.94 14.40
N TYR A 383 15.40 -1.53 14.31
CA TYR A 383 16.50 -2.41 13.94
C TYR A 383 17.15 -2.91 15.22
N ASN A 384 16.62 -4.00 15.77
CA ASN A 384 17.21 -4.64 16.94
C ASN A 384 18.51 -5.34 16.51
N VAL A 385 19.65 -4.69 16.72
CA VAL A 385 20.96 -5.31 16.51
C VAL A 385 21.42 -5.93 17.83
N SER A 386 21.57 -7.25 17.85
CA SER A 386 22.11 -7.93 19.03
C SER A 386 23.62 -7.66 19.16
N VAL A 387 24.14 -7.68 20.39
CA VAL A 387 25.60 -7.60 20.64
C VAL A 387 26.35 -8.68 19.86
N GLY A 388 25.78 -9.88 19.75
CA GLY A 388 26.35 -10.98 18.96
C GLY A 388 26.42 -10.66 17.47
N THR A 389 25.40 -10.01 16.91
CA THR A 389 25.39 -9.56 15.51
C THR A 389 26.47 -8.50 15.25
N ILE A 390 26.60 -7.51 16.16
CA ILE A 390 27.66 -6.49 16.08
C ILE A 390 29.03 -7.17 16.17
N LEU A 391 29.20 -8.08 17.12
CA LEU A 391 30.45 -8.81 17.32
C LEU A 391 30.83 -9.63 16.08
N ALA A 392 29.87 -10.34 15.48
CA ALA A 392 30.10 -11.08 14.25
C ALA A 392 30.45 -10.14 13.07
N LEU A 393 29.81 -8.98 12.96
CA LEU A 393 30.16 -7.96 11.96
C LEU A 393 31.60 -7.46 12.15
N VAL A 394 31.97 -7.13 13.38
CA VAL A 394 33.31 -6.66 13.76
C VAL A 394 34.37 -7.73 13.49
N ILE A 395 34.13 -8.98 13.89
CA ILE A 395 35.09 -10.08 13.72
C ILE A 395 35.28 -10.41 12.23
N ASN A 396 34.21 -10.49 11.46
CA ASN A 396 34.28 -10.99 10.08
C ASN A 396 34.62 -9.91 9.05
N ASN A 397 34.41 -8.61 9.35
CA ASN A 397 34.55 -7.54 8.36
C ASN A 397 35.59 -6.47 8.71
N LEU A 398 36.09 -6.42 9.95
CA LEU A 398 37.13 -5.46 10.34
C LEU A 398 38.49 -6.14 10.50
N THR A 399 39.54 -5.45 10.09
CA THR A 399 40.92 -5.85 10.38
C THR A 399 41.25 -5.66 11.87
N PRO A 400 42.28 -6.35 12.41
CA PRO A 400 42.66 -6.19 13.82
C PRO A 400 42.95 -4.74 14.24
N LYS A 401 43.46 -3.91 13.33
CA LYS A 401 43.71 -2.48 13.59
C LYS A 401 42.41 -1.70 13.75
N GLU A 402 41.44 -1.92 12.87
CA GLU A 402 40.13 -1.27 12.93
C GLU A 402 39.32 -1.75 14.13
N GLN A 403 39.48 -3.00 14.55
CA GLN A 403 38.88 -3.52 15.79
C GLN A 403 39.40 -2.78 17.03
N LEU A 404 40.70 -2.54 17.12
CA LEU A 404 41.31 -1.76 18.21
C LEU A 404 40.90 -0.28 18.17
N GLU A 405 40.82 0.31 16.98
CA GLU A 405 40.31 1.67 16.81
C GLU A 405 38.85 1.80 17.27
N LEU A 406 37.99 0.85 16.88
CA LEU A 406 36.60 0.80 17.30
C LEU A 406 36.48 0.65 18.82
N LEU A 407 37.27 -0.23 19.42
CA LEU A 407 37.30 -0.42 20.88
C LEU A 407 37.69 0.88 21.59
N GLY A 408 38.73 1.57 21.13
CA GLY A 408 39.15 2.85 21.70
C GLY A 408 38.08 3.94 21.59
N ARG A 409 37.42 4.06 20.44
CA ARG A 409 36.32 5.03 20.24
C ARG A 409 35.08 4.70 21.08
N LEU A 410 34.74 3.42 21.20
CA LEU A 410 33.63 2.97 22.02
C LEU A 410 33.89 3.25 23.50
N GLN A 411 35.12 3.01 23.97
CA GLN A 411 35.54 3.36 25.31
C GLN A 411 35.41 4.87 25.57
N MET A 412 35.93 5.71 24.67
CA MET A 412 35.78 7.17 24.78
C MET A 412 34.32 7.61 24.81
N TYR A 413 33.45 6.99 24.01
CA TYR A 413 32.02 7.29 24.01
C TYR A 413 31.38 6.98 25.36
N ILE A 414 31.66 5.82 25.95
CA ILE A 414 31.11 5.40 27.25
C ILE A 414 31.65 6.27 28.39
N ASP A 415 32.92 6.67 28.33
CA ASP A 415 33.56 7.57 29.31
C ASP A 415 32.90 8.96 29.31
N ASN A 416 32.64 9.52 28.12
CA ASN A 416 31.93 10.80 27.97
C ASN A 416 30.48 10.75 28.51
N GLN A 417 29.88 9.57 28.63
CA GLN A 417 28.56 9.38 29.25
C GLN A 417 28.64 9.19 30.78
N GLY A 418 29.84 9.22 31.37
CA GLY A 418 30.06 9.03 32.80
C GLY A 418 29.81 7.60 33.30
N GLN A 419 29.68 6.62 32.39
CA GLN A 419 29.34 5.24 32.74
C GLN A 419 30.58 4.36 33.00
N LEU A 420 31.74 4.76 32.46
CA LEU A 420 32.94 3.92 32.42
C LEU A 420 33.66 3.81 33.78
N SER A 421 33.81 4.91 34.52
CA SER A 421 34.56 4.94 35.79
C SER A 421 33.97 4.01 36.86
N SER A 422 32.64 4.00 37.00
CA SER A 422 31.94 3.16 37.99
C SER A 422 32.07 1.65 37.73
N GLN A 423 32.16 1.24 36.45
CA GLN A 423 32.19 -0.17 36.07
C GLN A 423 33.62 -0.72 36.01
N ILE A 424 34.59 0.08 35.54
CA ILE A 424 36.01 -0.29 35.52
C ILE A 424 36.53 -0.56 36.95
N ASP A 425 36.15 0.26 37.93
CA ASP A 425 36.53 0.01 39.35
C ASP A 425 35.94 -1.31 39.88
N SER A 426 34.75 -1.68 39.45
CA SER A 426 34.13 -2.98 39.80
C SER A 426 34.80 -4.18 39.11
N VAL A 427 35.30 -3.99 37.88
CA VAL A 427 35.97 -5.05 37.11
C VAL A 427 37.41 -5.22 37.60
N ILE A 428 38.11 -4.13 37.89
CA ILE A 428 39.46 -4.14 38.48
C ILE A 428 39.41 -4.74 39.88
N SER A 429 38.44 -4.36 40.73
CA SER A 429 38.28 -4.98 42.05
C SER A 429 37.94 -6.46 41.95
N LYS A 430 37.01 -6.89 41.07
CA LYS A 430 36.74 -8.32 40.84
C LYS A 430 37.94 -9.09 40.31
N ALA A 431 38.70 -8.52 39.37
CA ALA A 431 39.92 -9.12 38.85
C ALA A 431 41.02 -9.21 39.92
N GLN A 432 41.18 -8.18 40.75
CA GLN A 432 42.09 -8.20 41.90
C GLN A 432 41.66 -9.23 42.95
N THR A 433 40.36 -9.37 43.23
CA THR A 433 39.83 -10.38 44.16
C THR A 433 40.10 -11.81 43.65
N LEU A 434 39.90 -12.04 42.35
CA LEU A 434 40.19 -13.32 41.69
C LEU A 434 41.69 -13.63 41.60
N LEU A 435 42.55 -12.62 41.44
CA LEU A 435 44.00 -12.78 41.34
C LEU A 435 44.71 -12.87 42.70
N THR A 436 44.14 -12.29 43.76
CA THR A 436 44.72 -12.33 45.12
C THR A 436 44.21 -13.48 45.97
N GLY A 437 43.19 -14.22 45.52
CA GLY A 437 42.74 -15.44 46.18
C GLY A 437 42.12 -15.24 47.56
N VAL A 438 41.72 -14.02 47.93
CA VAL A 438 41.01 -13.75 49.18
C VAL A 438 39.51 -13.76 48.89
N GLN A 439 38.84 -14.84 49.31
CA GLN A 439 37.38 -14.95 49.35
C GLN A 439 36.78 -14.03 50.41
#